data_AF-A0AAW8QZJ1-F1
#
_entry.id   AF-A0AAW8QZJ1-F1
#
_cell.length_a   1.000
_cell.length_b   1.000
_cell.length_c   1.000
_cell.angle_alpha   90.00
_cell.angle_beta   90.00
_cell.angle_gamma   90.00
#
_symmetry.space_group_name_H-M   'P 1'
#
loop_
_entity.id
_entity.type
_entity.pdbx_description
1 polymer ?
#
loop_
_entity_poly.entity_id
_entity_poly.type
_entity_poly.pdbx_seq_one_letter_code
_entity_poly.pdbx_strand_id
1 'polypeptide(L)'
;MSQQFDEMPETAINSSGIARVIPCKKLAVFDSLKWISLAINDFKKAPVISLTYGAAFTLIPWIIFYLIETTGWYMIIFPAMVCFMLLGPYLAAGLYDVSWQFEKKHKPSLRHSLKAMSRNAVNEWAFGLLLMVLMLFWLRIASLIHALYPSHMEYSLANLWPFLIMGTIVGAVLTVIVFFITAFTQPILMERRVDLATAVLTSMNAVWLNKRAMFFWASIIVFSVFLGFVTFFFAFLFIMPIIGYASWHGYIDTIEVKRERGYE
;
A
#
# COMPACT_ATOMS: atom_id res chain seq x y z
N MET A 1 -14.82 -16.61 2.75
CA MET A 1 -14.79 -16.48 4.23
C MET A 1 -13.48 -17.07 4.69
N SER A 2 -12.65 -16.27 5.37
CA SER A 2 -11.39 -16.71 5.94
C SER A 2 -11.60 -17.82 6.97
N GLN A 3 -10.70 -18.79 7.04
CA GLN A 3 -10.72 -19.89 8.00
C GLN A 3 -9.51 -19.82 8.92
N GLN A 4 -9.68 -20.18 10.18
CA GLN A 4 -8.56 -20.39 11.09
C GLN A 4 -7.75 -21.61 10.63
N PHE A 5 -6.43 -21.58 10.80
CA PHE A 5 -5.63 -22.79 10.60
C PHE A 5 -5.75 -23.69 11.83
N ASP A 6 -5.95 -24.99 11.63
CA ASP A 6 -5.98 -25.98 12.73
C ASP A 6 -4.64 -26.03 13.48
N GLU A 7 -3.54 -25.97 12.73
CA GLU A 7 -2.19 -25.67 13.22
C GLU A 7 -1.51 -24.68 12.28
N MET A 8 -0.84 -23.67 12.83
CA MET A 8 -0.12 -22.68 12.02
C MET A 8 1.02 -23.39 11.25
N PRO A 9 1.05 -23.34 9.91
CA PRO A 9 2.11 -23.99 9.14
C PRO A 9 3.46 -23.40 9.54
N GLU A 10 4.44 -24.25 9.85
CA GLU A 10 5.83 -23.79 10.02
C GLU A 10 6.34 -23.20 8.70
N THR A 11 6.85 -21.98 8.78
CA THR A 11 7.43 -21.27 7.65
C THR A 11 8.82 -20.78 8.06
N ALA A 12 9.74 -20.65 7.10
CA ALA A 12 11.05 -20.06 7.38
C ALA A 12 10.95 -18.65 8.03
N ILE A 13 9.80 -17.97 7.86
CA ILE A 13 9.54 -16.65 8.43
C ILE A 13 9.20 -16.78 9.93
N ASN A 14 8.31 -17.69 10.31
CA ASN A 14 7.91 -17.85 11.71
C ASN A 14 8.97 -18.55 12.57
N SER A 15 9.83 -19.38 11.97
CA SER A 15 10.93 -20.06 12.65
C SER A 15 12.25 -19.27 12.66
N SER A 16 12.30 -18.09 12.01
CA SER A 16 13.52 -17.30 11.84
C SER A 16 14.17 -16.81 13.15
N GLY A 17 13.39 -16.68 14.24
CA GLY A 17 13.86 -16.12 15.51
C GLY A 17 14.20 -14.63 15.48
N ILE A 18 14.02 -13.94 14.35
CA ILE A 18 14.38 -12.52 14.16
C ILE A 18 13.46 -11.60 14.96
N ALA A 19 12.15 -11.80 14.83
CA ALA A 19 11.14 -11.09 15.59
C ALA A 19 9.86 -11.93 15.67
N ARG A 20 8.92 -11.52 16.52
CA ARG A 20 7.63 -12.21 16.65
C ARG A 20 6.84 -12.10 15.35
N VAL A 21 6.24 -13.21 14.91
CA VAL A 21 5.30 -13.26 13.78
C VAL A 21 3.89 -13.51 14.31
N ILE A 22 2.93 -12.65 13.95
CA ILE A 22 1.55 -12.80 14.39
C ILE A 22 0.85 -13.86 13.51
N PRO A 23 0.08 -14.79 14.10
CA PRO A 23 -0.69 -15.76 13.34
C PRO A 23 -1.66 -15.12 12.35
N CYS A 24 -1.90 -15.80 11.23
CA CYS A 24 -2.72 -15.33 10.12
C CYS A 24 -3.76 -16.39 9.79
N LYS A 25 -4.94 -16.00 9.32
CA LYS A 25 -5.99 -16.89 8.81
C LYS A 25 -5.73 -17.28 7.36
N LYS A 26 -6.35 -18.39 6.94
CA LYS A 26 -6.38 -18.85 5.54
C LYS A 26 -7.46 -18.09 4.78
N LEU A 27 -7.10 -17.46 3.68
CA LEU A 27 -7.99 -16.68 2.83
C LEU A 27 -8.50 -17.49 1.64
N ALA A 28 -9.75 -17.27 1.27
CA ALA A 28 -10.27 -17.65 -0.04
C ALA A 28 -9.77 -16.66 -1.10
N VAL A 29 -9.64 -17.12 -2.35
CA VAL A 29 -9.08 -16.33 -3.45
C VAL A 29 -9.81 -15.00 -3.67
N PHE A 30 -11.12 -14.98 -3.43
CA PHE A 30 -11.99 -13.81 -3.68
C PHE A 30 -12.40 -13.06 -2.41
N ASP A 31 -11.77 -13.32 -1.26
CA ASP A 31 -12.10 -12.58 -0.02
C ASP A 31 -11.84 -11.06 -0.17
N SER A 32 -10.95 -10.65 -1.07
CA SER A 32 -10.74 -9.22 -1.37
C SER A 32 -11.98 -8.49 -1.91
N LEU A 33 -12.92 -9.19 -2.56
CA LEU A 33 -14.19 -8.59 -2.99
C LEU A 33 -15.07 -8.21 -1.79
N LYS A 34 -15.05 -9.02 -0.72
CA LYS A 34 -15.70 -8.69 0.55
C LYS A 34 -15.06 -7.42 1.15
N TRP A 35 -13.72 -7.32 1.13
CA TRP A 35 -13.02 -6.15 1.66
C TRP A 35 -13.40 -4.86 0.92
N ILE A 36 -13.51 -4.91 -0.40
CA ILE A 36 -13.98 -3.79 -1.23
C ILE A 36 -15.43 -3.42 -0.92
N SER A 37 -16.31 -4.41 -0.75
CA SER A 37 -17.70 -4.16 -0.39
C SER A 37 -17.83 -3.42 0.95
N LEU A 38 -17.07 -3.86 1.96
CA LEU A 38 -16.99 -3.19 3.26
C LEU A 38 -16.39 -1.79 3.15
N ALA A 39 -15.35 -1.62 2.34
CA ALA A 39 -14.73 -0.33 2.08
C ALA A 39 -15.68 0.68 1.42
N ILE A 40 -16.51 0.25 0.49
CA ILE A 40 -17.54 1.10 -0.13
C ILE A 40 -18.57 1.54 0.91
N ASN A 41 -18.91 0.67 1.86
CA ASN A 41 -19.80 1.03 2.97
C ASN A 41 -19.17 2.09 3.88
N ASP A 42 -17.88 1.95 4.21
CA ASP A 42 -17.15 2.94 5.01
C ASP A 42 -17.06 4.30 4.30
N PHE A 43 -16.79 4.28 2.99
CA PHE A 43 -16.81 5.49 2.16
C PHE A 43 -18.18 6.19 2.22
N LYS A 44 -19.27 5.44 2.07
CA LYS A 44 -20.64 5.98 2.13
C LYS A 44 -20.99 6.54 3.51
N LYS A 45 -20.44 5.98 4.59
CA LYS A 45 -20.67 6.44 5.96
C LYS A 45 -19.84 7.67 6.34
N ALA A 46 -18.66 7.86 5.74
CA ALA A 46 -17.76 9.00 6.02
C ALA A 46 -17.31 9.76 4.76
N PRO A 47 -18.23 10.19 3.87
CA PRO A 47 -17.87 10.68 2.53
C PRO A 47 -16.97 11.92 2.57
N VAL A 48 -17.21 12.85 3.50
CA VAL A 48 -16.39 14.07 3.64
C VAL A 48 -14.95 13.73 3.99
N ILE A 49 -14.75 12.77 4.91
CA ILE A 49 -13.41 12.33 5.30
C ILE A 49 -12.73 11.63 4.13
N SER A 50 -13.43 10.68 3.51
CA SER A 50 -12.91 9.91 2.38
C SER A 50 -12.51 10.82 1.21
N LEU A 51 -13.36 11.78 0.84
CA LEU A 51 -13.08 12.74 -0.23
C LEU A 51 -11.94 13.69 0.12
N THR A 52 -11.74 14.03 1.39
CA THR A 52 -10.59 14.86 1.81
C THR A 52 -9.28 14.13 1.55
N TYR A 53 -9.18 12.85 1.93
CA TYR A 53 -7.99 12.03 1.64
C TYR A 53 -7.86 11.74 0.14
N GLY A 54 -8.95 11.44 -0.55
CA GLY A 54 -8.97 11.24 -2.00
C GLY A 54 -8.51 12.50 -2.77
N ALA A 55 -8.90 13.69 -2.30
CA ALA A 55 -8.43 14.95 -2.84
C ALA A 55 -6.92 15.11 -2.63
N ALA A 56 -6.38 14.74 -1.46
CA ALA A 56 -4.93 14.76 -1.26
C ALA A 56 -4.21 13.82 -2.25
N PHE A 57 -4.69 12.59 -2.43
CA PHE A 57 -4.13 11.64 -3.41
C PHE A 57 -4.25 12.09 -4.87
N THR A 58 -5.21 12.97 -5.19
CA THR A 58 -5.42 13.50 -6.54
C THR A 58 -4.58 14.77 -6.77
N LEU A 59 -4.64 15.71 -5.83
CA LEU A 59 -4.01 17.02 -5.93
C LEU A 59 -2.48 16.93 -5.89
N ILE A 60 -1.90 16.01 -5.10
CA ILE A 60 -0.43 15.90 -5.01
C ILE A 60 0.18 15.54 -6.37
N PRO A 61 -0.23 14.46 -7.07
CA PRO A 61 0.24 14.18 -8.43
C PRO A 61 -0.06 15.29 -9.44
N TRP A 62 -1.23 15.95 -9.34
CA TRP A 62 -1.54 17.10 -10.21
C TRP A 62 -0.59 18.28 -10.01
N ILE A 63 -0.25 18.61 -8.75
CA ILE A 63 0.72 19.66 -8.45
C ILE A 63 2.09 19.27 -8.99
N ILE A 64 2.52 18.02 -8.81
CA ILE A 64 3.79 17.52 -9.35
C ILE A 64 3.81 17.66 -10.88
N PHE A 65 2.76 17.20 -11.55
CA PHE A 65 2.62 17.31 -13.01
C PHE A 65 2.66 18.76 -13.48
N TYR A 66 1.87 19.64 -12.85
CA TYR A 66 1.82 21.07 -13.17
C TYR A 66 3.19 21.74 -12.99
N LEU A 67 3.92 21.41 -11.92
CA LEU A 67 5.27 21.95 -11.70
C LEU A 67 6.26 21.47 -12.76
N ILE A 68 6.18 20.21 -13.19
CA ILE A 68 7.02 19.67 -14.26
C ILE A 68 6.76 20.41 -15.58
N GLU A 69 5.49 20.57 -15.96
CA GLU A 69 5.09 21.27 -17.18
C GLU A 69 5.52 22.75 -17.17
N THR A 70 5.34 23.45 -16.04
CA THR A 70 5.66 24.88 -15.94
C THR A 70 7.16 25.19 -15.83
N THR A 71 7.94 24.30 -15.21
CA THR A 71 9.40 24.51 -15.04
C THR A 71 10.23 23.91 -16.17
N GLY A 72 9.70 22.93 -16.90
CA GLY A 72 10.44 22.13 -17.89
C GLY A 72 11.51 21.22 -17.27
N TRP A 73 11.56 21.12 -15.93
CA TRP A 73 12.56 20.32 -15.20
C TRP A 73 12.06 18.89 -15.00
N TYR A 74 12.06 18.11 -16.07
CA TYR A 74 11.55 16.73 -16.07
C TYR A 74 12.24 15.82 -15.03
N MET A 75 13.47 16.13 -14.61
CA MET A 75 14.19 15.37 -13.57
C MET A 75 13.57 15.48 -12.18
N ILE A 76 12.71 16.48 -11.91
CA ILE A 76 11.99 16.63 -10.62
C ILE A 76 11.06 15.44 -10.37
N ILE A 77 10.64 14.71 -11.40
CA ILE A 77 9.79 13.54 -11.26
C ILE A 77 10.39 12.49 -10.31
N PHE A 78 11.71 12.29 -10.34
CA PHE A 78 12.38 11.29 -9.52
C PHE A 78 12.30 11.57 -8.01
N PRO A 79 12.73 12.74 -7.48
CA PRO A 79 12.53 13.06 -6.08
C PRO A 79 11.04 13.19 -5.71
N ALA A 80 10.18 13.67 -6.63
CA ALA A 80 8.75 13.77 -6.37
C ALA A 80 8.10 12.39 -6.14
N MET A 81 8.51 11.36 -6.89
CA MET A 81 8.06 9.97 -6.67
C MET A 81 8.45 9.44 -5.29
N VAL A 82 9.66 9.75 -4.82
CA VAL A 82 10.12 9.39 -3.47
C VAL A 82 9.24 10.07 -2.42
N CYS A 83 9.03 11.38 -2.53
CA CYS A 83 8.18 12.12 -1.60
C CYS A 83 6.74 11.60 -1.60
N PHE A 84 6.16 11.34 -2.78
CA PHE A 84 4.81 10.81 -2.90
C PHE A 84 4.67 9.44 -2.22
N MET A 85 5.63 8.53 -2.45
CA MET A 85 5.63 7.21 -1.80
C MET A 85 5.75 7.31 -0.28
N LEU A 86 6.53 8.28 0.24
CA LEU A 86 6.66 8.51 1.67
C LEU A 86 5.39 9.04 2.31
N LEU A 87 4.58 9.83 1.58
CA LEU A 87 3.30 10.33 2.07
C LEU A 87 2.21 9.24 2.11
N GLY A 88 2.32 8.23 1.24
CA GLY A 88 1.34 7.14 1.09
C GLY A 88 0.92 6.49 2.42
N PRO A 89 1.85 5.94 3.23
CA PRO A 89 1.52 5.31 4.51
C PRO A 89 0.81 6.23 5.49
N TYR A 90 1.20 7.51 5.56
CA TYR A 90 0.56 8.49 6.44
C TYR A 90 -0.88 8.76 5.98
N LEU A 91 -1.08 9.03 4.69
CA LEU A 91 -2.43 9.22 4.14
C LEU A 91 -3.31 7.97 4.33
N ALA A 92 -2.74 6.77 4.15
CA ALA A 92 -3.42 5.51 4.36
C ALA A 92 -3.75 5.26 5.85
N ALA A 93 -2.86 5.60 6.79
CA ALA A 93 -3.13 5.48 8.21
C ALA A 93 -4.32 6.32 8.66
N GLY A 94 -4.50 7.52 8.07
CA GLY A 94 -5.70 8.33 8.28
C GLY A 94 -6.99 7.62 7.85
N LEU A 95 -6.96 6.91 6.72
CA LEU A 95 -8.10 6.11 6.24
C LEU A 95 -8.33 4.88 7.14
N TYR A 96 -7.26 4.18 7.54
CA TYR A 96 -7.35 3.03 8.44
C TYR A 96 -7.97 3.39 9.78
N ASP A 97 -7.65 4.57 10.34
CA ASP A 97 -8.25 5.04 11.60
C ASP A 97 -9.77 5.25 11.48
N VAL A 98 -10.29 5.63 10.31
CA VAL A 98 -11.73 5.78 10.10
C VAL A 98 -12.44 4.43 10.19
N SER A 99 -11.95 3.42 9.48
CA SER A 99 -12.51 2.06 9.56
C SER A 99 -12.36 1.47 10.97
N TRP A 100 -11.23 1.72 11.63
CA TRP A 100 -11.01 1.34 13.03
C TRP A 100 -12.01 2.01 13.99
N GLN A 101 -12.37 3.28 13.76
CA GLN A 101 -13.39 3.96 14.56
C GLN A 101 -14.78 3.36 14.34
N PHE A 102 -15.13 3.01 13.10
CA PHE A 102 -16.41 2.34 12.81
C PHE A 102 -16.52 0.99 13.49
N GLU A 103 -15.46 0.20 13.48
CA GLU A 103 -15.39 -1.08 14.22
C GLU A 103 -15.65 -0.88 15.71
N LYS A 104 -15.09 0.18 16.30
CA LYS A 104 -15.31 0.54 17.70
C LYS A 104 -16.65 1.23 17.98
N LYS A 105 -17.55 1.32 16.98
CA LYS A 105 -18.84 2.03 17.07
C LYS A 105 -18.68 3.51 17.46
N HIS A 106 -17.54 4.11 17.13
CA HIS A 106 -17.26 5.53 17.33
C HIS A 106 -17.59 6.33 16.06
N LYS A 107 -17.84 7.64 16.21
CA LYS A 107 -18.03 8.56 15.08
C LYS A 107 -16.66 9.05 14.59
N PRO A 108 -16.26 8.78 13.33
CA PRO A 108 -14.98 9.23 12.81
C PRO A 108 -14.93 10.74 12.67
N SER A 109 -13.74 11.31 12.84
CA SER A 109 -13.48 12.73 12.62
C SER A 109 -12.11 12.94 11.98
N LEU A 110 -12.00 13.94 11.09
CA LEU A 110 -10.73 14.29 10.43
C LEU A 110 -9.61 14.60 11.42
N ARG A 111 -9.92 15.29 12.51
CA ARG A 111 -8.91 15.64 13.52
C ARG A 111 -8.35 14.39 14.20
N HIS A 112 -9.21 13.40 14.47
CA HIS A 112 -8.78 12.15 15.07
C HIS A 112 -7.93 11.34 14.09
N SER A 113 -8.33 11.24 12.82
CA SER A 113 -7.56 10.51 11.80
C SER A 113 -6.20 11.15 11.53
N LEU A 114 -6.12 12.48 11.54
CA LEU A 114 -4.84 13.21 11.43
C LEU A 114 -3.94 12.93 12.64
N LYS A 115 -4.49 12.91 13.85
CA LYS A 115 -3.74 12.60 15.08
C LYS A 115 -3.35 11.12 15.17
N ALA A 116 -4.11 10.22 14.53
CA ALA A 116 -3.82 8.80 14.51
C ALA A 116 -2.49 8.50 13.83
N MET A 117 -2.12 9.26 12.79
CA MET A 117 -0.84 9.16 12.09
C MET A 117 0.39 9.32 12.99
N SER A 118 0.26 9.97 14.15
CA SER A 118 1.37 10.17 15.08
C SER A 118 1.36 9.24 16.30
N ARG A 119 0.43 8.28 16.40
CA ARG A 119 0.29 7.41 17.58
C ARG A 119 1.46 6.45 17.79
N ASN A 120 2.11 6.03 16.70
CA ASN A 120 3.30 5.15 16.72
C ASN A 120 4.44 5.78 15.91
N ALA A 121 4.68 7.08 16.10
CA ALA A 121 5.52 7.89 15.21
C ALA A 121 6.90 7.26 14.93
N VAL A 122 7.57 6.67 15.91
CA VAL A 122 8.91 6.08 15.71
C VAL A 122 8.89 4.94 14.70
N ASN A 123 7.97 3.98 14.84
CA ASN A 123 7.90 2.85 13.92
C ASN A 123 7.30 3.25 12.57
N GLU A 124 6.41 4.25 12.54
CA GLU A 124 5.89 4.88 11.32
C GLU A 124 7.01 5.55 10.52
N TRP A 125 7.89 6.32 11.18
CA TRP A 125 9.08 6.91 10.56
C TRP A 125 10.08 5.85 10.11
N ALA A 126 10.27 4.77 10.89
CA ALA A 126 11.11 3.65 10.47
C ALA A 126 10.54 2.96 9.23
N PHE A 127 9.21 2.81 9.15
CA PHE A 127 8.54 2.30 7.96
C PHE A 127 8.72 3.24 6.76
N GLY A 128 8.54 4.55 6.96
CA GLY A 128 8.86 5.56 5.95
C GLY A 128 10.30 5.46 5.46
N LEU A 129 11.26 5.30 6.36
CA LEU A 129 12.68 5.13 6.01
C LEU A 129 12.91 3.85 5.20
N LEU A 130 12.27 2.74 5.57
CA LEU A 130 12.31 1.49 4.79
C LEU A 130 11.80 1.72 3.36
N LEU A 131 10.66 2.40 3.21
CA LEU A 131 10.10 2.74 1.89
C LEU A 131 11.01 3.70 1.11
N MET A 132 11.65 4.66 1.78
CA MET A 132 12.63 5.55 1.16
C MET A 132 13.79 4.76 0.57
N VAL A 133 14.37 3.84 1.34
CA VAL A 133 15.49 2.99 0.89
C VAL A 133 15.06 2.14 -0.30
N LEU A 134 13.86 1.53 -0.24
CA LEU A 134 13.31 0.77 -1.36
C LEU A 134 13.12 1.63 -2.62
N MET A 135 12.67 2.87 -2.48
CA MET A 135 12.50 3.78 -3.61
C MET A 135 13.84 4.31 -4.16
N LEU A 136 14.83 4.57 -3.30
CA LEU A 136 16.18 4.91 -3.75
C LEU A 136 16.82 3.76 -4.51
N PHE A 137 16.60 2.53 -4.05
CA PHE A 137 17.04 1.32 -4.74
C PHE A 137 16.35 1.19 -6.11
N TRP A 138 15.03 1.41 -6.19
CA TRP A 138 14.30 1.48 -7.45
C TRP A 138 14.89 2.52 -8.40
N LEU A 139 15.11 3.75 -7.92
CA LEU A 139 15.65 4.83 -8.72
C LEU A 139 17.03 4.48 -9.30
N ARG A 140 17.87 3.78 -8.51
CA ARG A 140 19.16 3.28 -8.98
C ARG A 140 19.00 2.23 -10.07
N ILE A 141 18.12 1.26 -9.89
CA ILE A 141 17.82 0.28 -10.93
C ILE A 141 17.31 0.95 -12.21
N ALA A 142 16.35 1.89 -12.09
CA ALA A 142 15.82 2.63 -13.22
C ALA A 142 16.91 3.41 -13.96
N SER A 143 17.86 4.03 -13.24
CA SER A 143 19.00 4.72 -13.83
C SER A 143 19.95 3.79 -14.59
N LEU A 144 20.15 2.56 -14.09
CA LEU A 144 20.96 1.56 -14.78
C LEU A 144 20.27 1.03 -16.04
N ILE A 145 18.97 0.77 -15.97
CA ILE A 145 18.17 0.38 -17.15
C ILE A 145 18.22 1.49 -18.21
N HIS A 146 18.13 2.75 -17.79
CA HIS A 146 18.27 3.90 -18.69
C HIS A 146 19.70 4.02 -19.26
N ALA A 147 20.74 3.76 -18.47
CA ALA A 147 22.12 3.78 -18.95
C ALA A 147 22.43 2.70 -20.00
N LEU A 148 21.71 1.56 -19.95
CA LEU A 148 21.78 0.51 -20.95
C LEU A 148 21.01 0.85 -22.24
N TYR A 149 20.20 1.93 -22.24
CA TYR A 149 19.49 2.38 -23.41
C TYR A 149 20.43 3.16 -24.35
N PRO A 150 20.55 2.80 -25.64
CA PRO A 150 21.47 3.48 -26.55
C PRO A 150 21.09 4.97 -26.74
N SER A 151 22.04 5.88 -26.50
CA SER A 151 21.86 7.33 -26.59
C SER A 151 21.69 7.87 -28.02
N HIS A 152 21.95 7.06 -29.04
CA HIS A 152 22.01 7.46 -30.45
C HIS A 152 20.83 6.96 -31.30
N MET A 153 19.85 6.29 -30.68
CA MET A 153 18.65 5.81 -31.38
C MET A 153 17.65 6.94 -31.56
N GLU A 154 17.09 7.08 -32.76
CA GLU A 154 15.94 7.96 -32.99
C GLU A 154 14.79 7.59 -32.05
N TYR A 155 14.08 8.62 -31.54
CA TYR A 155 12.90 8.46 -30.70
C TYR A 155 11.72 7.91 -31.52
N SER A 156 11.76 6.61 -31.80
CA SER A 156 10.67 5.83 -32.38
C SER A 156 10.09 4.90 -31.32
N LEU A 157 8.77 4.71 -31.34
CA LEU A 157 8.07 3.73 -30.51
C LEU A 157 8.69 2.32 -30.63
N ALA A 158 9.17 1.94 -31.82
CA ALA A 158 9.84 0.67 -32.05
C ALA A 158 11.11 0.51 -31.18
N ASN A 159 11.89 1.59 -31.05
CA ASN A 159 13.15 1.60 -30.32
C ASN A 159 12.96 1.64 -28.80
N LEU A 160 11.81 2.14 -28.33
CA LEU A 160 11.49 2.22 -26.89
C LEU A 160 11.03 0.88 -26.29
N TRP A 161 10.53 -0.06 -27.10
CA TRP A 161 9.99 -1.34 -26.60
C TRP A 161 10.95 -2.12 -25.69
N PRO A 162 12.23 -2.33 -26.04
CA PRO A 162 13.16 -3.05 -25.17
C PRO A 162 13.32 -2.37 -23.80
N PHE A 163 13.37 -1.04 -23.77
CA PHE A 163 13.45 -0.26 -22.54
C PHE A 163 12.18 -0.40 -21.70
N LEU A 164 11.01 -0.28 -22.32
CA LEU A 164 9.71 -0.40 -21.64
C LEU A 164 9.48 -1.80 -21.10
N ILE A 165 9.81 -2.85 -21.88
CA ILE A 165 9.67 -4.25 -21.47
C ILE A 165 10.61 -4.55 -20.29
N MET A 166 11.89 -4.17 -20.41
CA MET A 166 12.86 -4.38 -19.34
C MET A 166 12.45 -3.65 -18.06
N GLY A 167 12.10 -2.36 -18.17
CA GLY A 167 11.63 -1.55 -17.05
C GLY A 167 10.38 -2.15 -16.39
N THR A 168 9.45 -2.68 -17.18
CA THR A 168 8.22 -3.31 -16.69
C THR A 168 8.51 -4.62 -15.96
N ILE A 169 9.36 -5.49 -16.52
CA ILE A 169 9.72 -6.77 -15.87
C ILE A 169 10.41 -6.50 -14.53
N VAL A 170 11.41 -5.62 -14.52
CA VAL A 170 12.15 -5.32 -13.29
C VAL A 170 11.26 -4.61 -12.27
N GLY A 171 10.43 -3.67 -12.73
CA GLY A 171 9.43 -2.99 -11.89
C GLY A 171 8.40 -3.97 -11.30
N ALA A 172 7.96 -4.97 -12.06
CA ALA A 172 7.04 -5.99 -11.58
C ALA A 172 7.67 -6.85 -10.48
N VAL A 173 8.93 -7.27 -10.64
CA VAL A 173 9.68 -8.00 -9.60
C VAL A 173 9.78 -7.16 -8.33
N LEU A 174 10.17 -5.89 -8.45
CA LEU A 174 10.26 -5.01 -7.28
C LEU A 174 8.89 -4.78 -6.62
N THR A 175 7.83 -4.63 -7.42
CA THR A 175 6.46 -4.47 -6.92
C THR A 175 6.03 -5.67 -6.08
N VAL A 176 6.35 -6.89 -6.52
CA VAL A 176 6.09 -8.11 -5.75
C VAL A 176 6.82 -8.08 -4.41
N ILE A 177 8.09 -7.68 -4.40
CA ILE A 177 8.90 -7.58 -3.16
C ILE A 177 8.30 -6.53 -2.21
N VAL A 178 8.01 -5.33 -2.72
CA VAL A 178 7.42 -4.25 -1.91
C VAL A 178 6.08 -4.69 -1.36
N PHE A 179 5.19 -5.24 -2.19
CA PHE A 179 3.89 -5.73 -1.74
C PHE A 179 4.02 -6.84 -0.68
N PHE A 180 4.95 -7.78 -0.87
CA PHE A 180 5.24 -8.84 0.10
C PHE A 180 5.61 -8.28 1.48
N ILE A 181 6.44 -7.23 1.48
CA ILE A 181 6.87 -6.54 2.70
C ILE A 181 5.73 -5.72 3.29
N THR A 182 4.98 -4.95 2.48
CA THR A 182 4.17 -3.82 2.97
C THR A 182 2.67 -4.06 3.03
N ALA A 183 2.14 -5.15 2.46
CA ALA A 183 0.70 -5.37 2.31
C ALA A 183 -0.12 -5.12 3.59
N PHE A 184 0.41 -5.55 4.75
CA PHE A 184 -0.25 -5.37 6.04
C PHE A 184 0.63 -4.68 7.10
N THR A 185 1.85 -4.24 6.78
CA THR A 185 2.75 -3.61 7.77
C THR A 185 2.13 -2.37 8.39
N GLN A 186 1.60 -1.47 7.55
CA GLN A 186 1.04 -0.21 8.01
C GLN A 186 -0.16 -0.37 8.95
N PRO A 187 -1.21 -1.15 8.62
CA PRO A 187 -2.32 -1.35 9.55
C PRO A 187 -1.89 -2.06 10.84
N ILE A 188 -0.91 -2.98 10.78
CA ILE A 188 -0.34 -3.62 11.98
C ILE A 188 0.35 -2.58 12.89
N LEU A 189 1.18 -1.70 12.33
CA LEU A 189 1.90 -0.66 13.08
C LEU A 189 0.95 0.35 13.70
N MET A 190 -0.12 0.70 12.99
CA MET A 190 -1.14 1.62 13.48
C MET A 190 -1.93 1.02 14.65
N GLU A 191 -2.35 -0.25 14.56
CA GLU A 191 -3.21 -0.85 15.57
C GLU A 191 -2.42 -1.40 16.79
N ARG A 192 -1.33 -2.14 16.57
CA ARG A 192 -0.80 -3.09 17.58
C ARG A 192 0.38 -2.62 18.42
N ARG A 193 0.89 -1.40 18.23
CA ARG A 193 2.09 -0.88 18.93
C ARG A 193 3.24 -1.91 18.98
N VAL A 194 3.48 -2.57 17.86
CA VAL A 194 4.60 -3.50 17.68
C VAL A 194 5.76 -2.79 16.98
N ASP A 195 6.94 -3.37 17.05
CA ASP A 195 8.10 -2.91 16.28
C ASP A 195 7.93 -3.20 14.77
N LEU A 196 8.72 -2.50 13.97
CA LEU A 196 8.70 -2.62 12.51
C LEU A 196 9.02 -4.04 12.03
N ALA A 197 9.97 -4.75 12.65
CA ALA A 197 10.36 -6.08 12.22
C ALA A 197 9.22 -7.08 12.39
N THR A 198 8.53 -7.08 13.54
CA THR A 198 7.32 -7.87 13.76
C THR A 198 6.22 -7.56 12.74
N ALA A 199 6.00 -6.28 12.41
CA ALA A 199 4.99 -5.92 11.42
C ALA A 199 5.33 -6.38 9.99
N VAL A 200 6.59 -6.23 9.58
CA VAL A 200 7.09 -6.68 8.27
C VAL A 200 7.03 -8.20 8.15
N LEU A 201 7.58 -8.94 9.12
CA LEU A 201 7.58 -10.40 9.09
C LEU A 201 6.15 -10.97 9.12
N THR A 202 5.24 -10.33 9.85
CA THR A 202 3.82 -10.71 9.84
C THR A 202 3.18 -10.49 8.47
N SER A 203 3.45 -9.35 7.81
CA SER A 203 2.97 -9.09 6.44
C SER A 203 3.50 -10.13 5.45
N MET A 204 4.81 -10.40 5.49
CA MET A 204 5.45 -11.41 4.64
C MET A 204 4.84 -12.79 4.86
N ASN A 205 4.64 -13.20 6.12
CA ASN A 205 4.03 -14.49 6.45
C ASN A 205 2.57 -14.58 5.93
N ALA A 206 1.79 -13.51 6.10
CA ALA A 206 0.41 -13.44 5.61
C ALA A 206 0.34 -13.62 4.09
N VAL A 207 1.22 -12.95 3.34
CA VAL A 207 1.29 -13.06 1.87
C VAL A 207 1.80 -14.44 1.45
N TRP A 208 2.79 -14.98 2.15
CA TRP A 208 3.38 -16.28 1.83
C TRP A 208 2.39 -17.44 2.00
N LEU A 209 1.57 -17.40 3.04
CA LEU A 209 0.54 -18.41 3.30
C LEU A 209 -0.65 -18.29 2.34
N ASN A 210 -0.97 -17.06 1.89
CA ASN A 210 -2.17 -16.77 1.10
C ASN A 210 -1.87 -16.30 -0.34
N LYS A 211 -0.87 -16.90 -1.01
CA LYS A 211 -0.33 -16.44 -2.31
C LYS A 211 -1.39 -16.10 -3.36
N ARG A 212 -2.39 -16.98 -3.54
CA ARG A 212 -3.43 -16.81 -4.57
C ARG A 212 -4.37 -15.64 -4.27
N ALA A 213 -4.86 -15.56 -3.04
CA ALA A 213 -5.72 -14.45 -2.61
C ALA A 213 -4.99 -13.11 -2.67
N MET A 214 -3.73 -13.10 -2.25
CA MET A 214 -2.90 -11.90 -2.24
C MET A 214 -2.46 -11.46 -3.65
N PHE A 215 -2.25 -12.39 -4.57
CA PHE A 215 -2.03 -12.07 -5.99
C PHE A 215 -3.27 -11.42 -6.62
N PHE A 216 -4.46 -11.95 -6.33
CA PHE A 216 -5.71 -11.36 -6.79
C PHE A 216 -5.91 -9.95 -6.21
N TRP A 217 -5.61 -9.77 -4.92
CA TRP A 217 -5.63 -8.45 -4.27
C TRP A 217 -4.63 -7.46 -4.89
N ALA A 218 -3.38 -7.87 -5.10
CA ALA A 218 -2.37 -7.06 -5.77
C ALA A 218 -2.82 -6.64 -7.18
N SER A 219 -3.47 -7.55 -7.92
CA SER A 219 -3.99 -7.27 -9.27
C SER A 219 -5.06 -6.18 -9.25
N ILE A 220 -5.94 -6.19 -8.24
CA ILE A 220 -6.95 -5.14 -8.05
C ILE A 220 -6.27 -3.79 -7.78
N ILE A 221 -5.25 -3.75 -6.93
CA ILE A 221 -4.51 -2.51 -6.63
C ILE A 221 -3.82 -1.99 -7.89
N VAL A 222 -3.11 -2.84 -8.64
CA VAL A 222 -2.43 -2.44 -9.88
C VAL A 222 -3.41 -1.87 -10.90
N PHE A 223 -4.54 -2.56 -11.12
CA PHE A 223 -5.58 -2.08 -12.03
C PHE A 223 -6.19 -0.75 -11.57
N SER A 224 -6.42 -0.61 -10.27
CA SER A 224 -6.93 0.62 -9.64
C SER A 224 -5.98 1.81 -9.82
N VAL A 225 -4.68 1.57 -9.65
CA VAL A 225 -3.63 2.58 -9.88
C VAL A 225 -3.57 2.96 -11.36
N PHE A 226 -3.61 1.97 -12.26
CA PHE A 226 -3.65 2.19 -13.71
C PHE A 226 -4.85 3.04 -14.14
N LEU A 227 -6.06 2.75 -13.65
CA LEU A 227 -7.24 3.57 -13.89
C LEU A 227 -7.06 5.02 -13.43
N GLY A 228 -6.38 5.23 -12.30
CA GLY A 228 -6.01 6.56 -11.86
C GLY A 228 -5.15 7.30 -12.88
N PHE A 229 -4.07 6.69 -13.38
CA PHE A 229 -3.23 7.32 -14.40
C PHE A 229 -4.00 7.62 -15.71
N VAL A 230 -4.81 6.67 -16.20
CA VAL A 230 -5.60 6.84 -17.44
C VAL A 230 -6.64 7.97 -17.32
N THR A 231 -7.19 8.17 -16.12
CA THR A 231 -8.16 9.25 -15.84
C THR A 231 -7.48 10.55 -15.40
N PHE A 232 -6.17 10.68 -15.65
CA PHE A 232 -5.37 11.83 -15.22
C PHE A 232 -5.55 12.10 -13.73
N PHE A 233 -5.36 11.09 -12.90
CA PHE A 233 -5.46 11.06 -11.43
C PHE A 233 -6.86 11.30 -10.84
N PHE A 234 -7.85 11.69 -11.63
CA PHE A 234 -9.19 11.99 -11.10
C PHE A 234 -9.83 10.79 -10.38
N ALA A 235 -9.64 9.56 -10.88
CA ALA A 235 -10.19 8.38 -10.22
C ALA A 235 -9.59 8.12 -8.82
N PHE A 236 -8.41 8.66 -8.50
CA PHE A 236 -7.83 8.54 -7.15
C PHE A 236 -8.69 9.18 -6.07
N LEU A 237 -9.53 10.16 -6.42
CA LEU A 237 -10.48 10.79 -5.50
C LEU A 237 -11.40 9.76 -4.82
N PHE A 238 -11.75 8.70 -5.53
CA PHE A 238 -12.64 7.64 -5.03
C PHE A 238 -11.89 6.35 -4.75
N ILE A 239 -11.00 5.95 -5.67
CA ILE A 239 -10.31 4.66 -5.62
C ILE A 239 -9.36 4.58 -4.43
N MET A 240 -8.57 5.63 -4.14
CA MET A 240 -7.57 5.56 -3.06
C MET A 240 -8.21 5.40 -1.67
N PRO A 241 -9.27 6.17 -1.32
CA PRO A 241 -10.02 5.91 -0.10
C PRO A 241 -10.58 4.49 0.00
N ILE A 242 -11.17 3.98 -1.09
CA ILE A 242 -11.74 2.62 -1.12
C ILE A 242 -10.64 1.56 -0.91
N ILE A 243 -9.51 1.67 -1.60
CA ILE A 243 -8.37 0.75 -1.43
C ILE A 243 -7.78 0.84 -0.03
N GLY A 244 -7.73 2.04 0.57
CA GLY A 244 -7.33 2.23 1.96
C GLY A 244 -8.24 1.48 2.92
N TYR A 245 -9.55 1.71 2.88
CA TYR A 245 -10.50 0.98 3.74
C TYR A 245 -10.47 -0.53 3.48
N ALA A 246 -10.34 -0.96 2.21
CA ALA A 246 -10.28 -2.38 1.87
C ALA A 246 -9.01 -3.04 2.43
N SER A 247 -7.87 -2.36 2.42
CA SER A 247 -6.63 -2.85 3.04
C SER A 247 -6.79 -3.04 4.55
N TRP A 248 -7.54 -2.14 5.22
CA TRP A 248 -7.88 -2.31 6.63
C TRP A 248 -8.75 -3.54 6.87
N HIS A 249 -9.83 -3.71 6.11
CA HIS A 249 -10.70 -4.90 6.20
C HIS A 249 -9.95 -6.19 5.89
N GLY A 250 -9.04 -6.17 4.92
CA GLY A 250 -8.18 -7.30 4.61
C GLY A 250 -7.21 -7.63 5.74
N TYR A 251 -6.65 -6.62 6.40
CA TYR A 251 -5.84 -6.82 7.59
C TYR A 251 -6.64 -7.50 8.73
N ILE A 252 -7.87 -7.07 8.98
CA ILE A 252 -8.76 -7.68 9.98
C ILE A 252 -9.12 -9.13 9.65
N ASP A 253 -9.44 -9.40 8.38
CA ASP A 253 -9.81 -10.74 7.90
C ASP A 253 -8.59 -11.68 7.92
N THR A 254 -7.38 -11.15 7.75
CA THR A 254 -6.15 -11.94 7.62
C THR A 254 -5.41 -12.16 8.93
N ILE A 255 -5.26 -11.15 9.80
CA ILE A 255 -4.37 -11.24 10.97
C ILE A 255 -5.16 -11.57 12.24
N GLU A 256 -4.75 -12.63 12.94
CA GLU A 256 -5.46 -13.09 14.13
C GLU A 256 -5.29 -12.15 15.32
N VAL A 257 -6.34 -12.07 16.13
CA VAL A 257 -6.36 -11.34 17.40
C VAL A 257 -6.34 -12.34 18.56
N LYS A 258 -5.53 -12.05 19.59
CA LYS A 258 -5.44 -12.90 20.79
C LYS A 258 -6.66 -12.75 21.72
N ARG A 259 -7.44 -11.69 21.55
CA ARG A 259 -8.67 -11.39 22.30
C ARG A 259 -9.76 -11.14 21.28
N GLU A 260 -10.90 -11.82 21.41
CA GLU A 260 -12.08 -11.56 20.58
C GLU A 260 -12.42 -10.07 20.63
N ARG A 261 -12.72 -9.51 19.46
CA ARG A 261 -13.15 -8.12 19.35
C ARG A 261 -14.56 -8.06 19.95
N GLY A 262 -14.75 -7.35 21.05
CA GLY A 262 -16.07 -7.23 21.72
C GLY A 262 -17.15 -6.47 20.92
N TYR A 263 -17.00 -6.40 19.60
CA TYR A 263 -17.88 -5.70 18.66
C TYR A 263 -18.09 -6.47 17.35
N GLU A 264 -17.54 -7.68 17.20
CA GLU A 264 -17.90 -8.62 16.12
C GLU A 264 -19.36 -9.09 16.24
#